data_AF-Q8ITH7-F1
#
_entry.id   AF-Q8ITH7-F1
#
_cell.length_a   1.000
_cell.length_b   1.000
_cell.length_c   1.000
_cell.angle_alpha   90.00
_cell.angle_beta   90.00
_cell.angle_gamma   90.00
#
_symmetry.space_group_name_H-M   'P 1'
#
loop_
_entity.id
_entity.type
_entity.pdbx_description
1 polymer ?
#
loop_
_entity_poly.entity_id
_entity_poly.type
_entity_poly.pdbx_seq_one_letter_code
_entity_poly.pdbx_strand_id
1 'polypeptide(L)'
;MKVHCYNILLFSLPLNILEHNPWNHYMKPHTYTNRSLCECELYELANYDNDPQMKEVMENFIKQTQQRFHDYDDRMKEKRKQCKERCDKEIQKIILKGKLEKQMAQQLTTLDPNITTEDIPTCICEKSLADKTEKFRLNCGKTMGGVAPGWGLVSGLGYVGWTNYVTQTALQKSIEAGVKYGIQCLTDFPGLYPLINFSEIKNLINPANYDIGMTYVNIIKQVEITKCVDQVAKTPLFCHYVSRSREIALSDRPAVIAKDAAYMAKITEEGVLEEGASATSSLTTAIIASIIAIVVIILVMVIIYLILRYRR
;
A
#
# COMPACT_ATOMS: atom_id res chain seq x y z
N MET A 1 -12.74 25.88 -31.41
CA MET A 1 -12.58 27.13 -30.63
C MET A 1 -13.74 28.06 -30.89
N LYS A 2 -14.66 28.19 -29.94
CA LYS A 2 -15.59 29.33 -29.80
C LYS A 2 -15.53 29.71 -28.33
N VAL A 3 -14.86 30.82 -28.04
CA VAL A 3 -14.81 31.46 -26.73
C VAL A 3 -15.64 32.73 -26.88
N HIS A 4 -16.71 32.84 -26.10
CA HIS A 4 -17.46 34.08 -25.98
C HIS A 4 -17.00 34.80 -24.70
N CYS A 5 -16.16 35.82 -24.90
CA CYS A 5 -15.89 36.88 -23.94
C CYS A 5 -16.82 38.06 -24.27
N TYR A 6 -17.67 38.50 -23.34
CA TYR A 6 -18.12 39.89 -23.26
C TYR A 6 -18.76 40.22 -21.90
N ASN A 7 -18.73 41.52 -21.55
CA ASN A 7 -19.00 42.21 -20.26
C ASN A 7 -17.82 42.12 -19.28
N ILE A 8 -16.76 42.95 -19.31
CA ILE A 8 -16.62 44.39 -19.56
C ILE A 8 -17.49 45.27 -18.63
N LEU A 9 -16.75 46.05 -17.84
CA LEU A 9 -17.03 47.37 -17.26
C LEU A 9 -17.85 47.48 -15.97
N LEU A 10 -17.15 47.98 -14.94
CA LEU A 10 -17.52 48.98 -13.92
C LEU A 10 -16.85 48.54 -12.59
N PHE A 11 -15.74 49.11 -12.11
CA PHE A 11 -15.50 50.52 -11.82
C PHE A 11 -13.99 50.80 -11.71
N SER A 12 -13.57 51.86 -12.37
CA SER A 12 -12.29 52.56 -12.21
C SER A 12 -12.28 53.40 -10.92
N LEU A 13 -11.11 53.45 -10.27
CA LEU A 13 -10.79 54.35 -9.15
C LEU A 13 -11.22 55.81 -9.39
N PRO A 14 -11.39 56.56 -8.28
CA PRO A 14 -10.66 57.80 -8.14
C PRO A 14 -9.73 57.80 -6.91
N LEU A 15 -8.49 58.20 -7.19
CA LEU A 15 -7.50 58.69 -6.24
C LEU A 15 -7.94 59.99 -5.56
N ASN A 16 -7.32 60.24 -4.41
CA ASN A 16 -7.14 61.52 -3.72
C ASN A 16 -8.30 62.09 -2.90
N ILE A 17 -8.04 62.13 -1.58
CA ILE A 17 -8.36 63.10 -0.52
C ILE A 17 -8.49 62.20 0.73
N LEU A 18 -7.51 62.09 1.64
CA LEU A 18 -7.00 63.17 2.46
C LEU A 18 -5.60 62.81 3.01
N GLU A 19 -4.63 63.60 2.59
CA GLU A 19 -3.28 63.71 3.10
C GLU A 19 -3.31 64.52 4.41
N HIS A 20 -2.76 64.00 5.51
CA HIS A 20 -1.64 64.68 6.21
C HIS A 20 -0.98 63.84 7.33
N ASN A 21 0.35 63.85 7.25
CA ASN A 21 1.45 63.35 8.10
C ASN A 21 1.43 63.89 9.56
N PRO A 22 2.33 63.47 10.52
CA PRO A 22 3.75 63.09 10.32
C PRO A 22 4.37 62.02 11.26
N TRP A 23 5.31 61.22 10.77
CA TRP A 23 6.71 61.15 11.25
C TRP A 23 7.47 59.96 10.66
N ASN A 24 8.71 60.26 10.26
CA ASN A 24 9.72 59.38 9.66
C ASN A 24 10.04 58.15 10.52
N HIS A 25 10.29 56.99 9.88
CA HIS A 25 11.55 56.24 10.01
C HIS A 25 11.65 55.16 8.91
N TYR A 26 12.66 55.30 8.06
CA TYR A 26 13.35 54.27 7.26
C TYR A 26 12.76 52.85 7.25
N MET A 27 11.94 52.52 6.24
CA MET A 27 11.70 51.13 5.87
C MET A 27 12.87 50.61 5.02
N LYS A 28 13.78 49.88 5.66
CA LYS A 28 14.77 49.03 5.00
C LYS A 28 14.09 47.77 4.43
N PRO A 29 14.65 47.15 3.36
CA PRO A 29 14.00 46.07 2.60
C PRO A 29 13.84 44.80 3.45
N HIS A 30 12.65 44.17 3.37
CA HIS A 30 12.44 42.84 3.92
C HIS A 30 13.03 41.77 2.98
N THR A 31 14.20 41.27 3.35
CA THR A 31 14.77 40.02 2.86
C THR A 31 14.03 38.85 3.49
N TYR A 32 13.47 37.98 2.66
CA TYR A 32 12.95 36.67 3.05
C TYR A 32 14.10 35.79 3.55
N THR A 33 14.13 35.48 4.84
CA THR A 33 15.13 34.60 5.46
C THR A 33 14.80 33.13 5.20
N ASN A 34 15.19 32.63 4.03
CA ASN A 34 15.56 31.22 3.90
C ASN A 34 16.89 31.06 4.62
N ARG A 35 16.92 30.28 5.72
CA ARG A 35 18.09 30.04 6.58
C ARG A 35 19.21 29.34 5.79
N SER A 36 20.05 30.10 5.10
CA SER A 36 21.45 29.74 4.93
C SER A 36 22.19 30.10 6.21
N LEU A 37 22.98 29.16 6.75
CA LEU A 37 23.93 29.46 7.82
C LEU A 37 25.06 30.29 7.19
N CYS A 38 24.84 31.59 7.10
CA CYS A 38 25.91 32.55 6.91
C CYS A 38 26.39 32.90 8.31
N GLU A 39 27.62 32.51 8.66
CA GLU A 39 28.29 32.94 9.87
C GLU A 39 28.43 34.46 9.84
N CYS A 40 27.47 35.16 10.46
CA CYS A 40 27.64 36.55 10.83
C CYS A 40 28.49 36.58 12.10
N GLU A 41 29.80 36.82 11.95
CA GLU A 41 30.75 37.15 13.02
C GLU A 41 30.44 38.53 13.66
N LEU A 42 29.20 38.75 14.13
CA LEU A 42 28.78 40.01 14.77
C LEU A 42 28.48 39.88 16.26
N TYR A 43 28.81 38.74 16.87
CA TYR A 43 28.91 38.63 18.32
C TYR A 43 30.30 38.11 18.66
N GLU A 44 31.21 39.05 18.91
CA GLU A 44 32.36 38.76 19.76
C GLU A 44 31.85 38.08 21.04
N LEU A 45 32.48 36.97 21.39
CA LEU A 45 32.24 36.22 22.62
C LEU A 45 32.63 37.13 23.80
N ALA A 46 31.69 37.96 24.28
CA ALA A 46 31.86 38.59 25.57
C ALA A 46 32.07 37.45 26.59
N ASN A 47 33.23 37.47 27.25
CA ASN A 47 33.68 36.38 28.10
C ASN A 47 32.89 36.39 29.41
N TYR A 48 31.66 35.88 29.36
CA TYR A 48 30.72 35.78 30.48
C TYR A 48 31.02 34.62 31.43
N ASP A 49 32.11 33.88 31.22
CA ASP A 49 32.50 32.70 32.03
C ASP A 49 32.71 33.05 33.51
N ASN A 50 32.90 34.32 33.85
CA ASN A 50 33.12 34.79 35.22
C ASN A 50 31.94 35.58 35.82
N ASP A 51 30.83 35.74 35.10
CA ASP A 51 29.64 36.41 35.65
C ASP A 51 28.89 35.45 36.60
N PRO A 52 28.73 35.78 37.89
CA PRO A 52 28.03 34.94 38.85
C PRO A 52 26.57 34.66 38.47
N GLN A 53 25.89 35.60 37.81
CA GLN A 53 24.51 35.40 37.35
C GLN A 53 24.46 34.42 36.17
N MET A 54 25.44 34.49 35.25
CA MET A 54 25.52 33.56 34.14
C MET A 54 25.83 32.13 34.60
N LYS A 55 26.70 31.97 35.60
CA LYS A 55 26.98 30.66 36.21
C LYS A 55 25.74 30.03 36.84
N GLU A 56 24.93 30.82 37.55
CA GLU A 56 23.70 30.31 38.17
C GLU A 56 22.67 29.86 37.12
N VAL A 57 22.50 30.63 36.04
CA VAL A 57 21.61 30.25 34.92
C VAL A 57 22.11 29.00 34.22
N MET A 58 23.43 28.91 33.98
CA MET A 58 24.05 27.73 33.37
C MET A 58 23.88 26.48 34.23
N GLU A 59 24.11 26.57 35.55
CA GLU A 59 23.91 25.44 36.47
C GLU A 59 22.45 24.97 36.52
N ASN A 60 21.49 25.91 36.54
CA ASN A 60 20.07 25.57 36.48
C ASN A 60 19.69 24.91 35.15
N PHE A 61 20.24 25.41 34.04
CA PHE A 61 20.05 24.78 32.74
C PHE A 61 20.64 23.38 32.71
N ILE A 62 21.87 23.18 33.20
CA ILE A 62 22.53 21.87 33.27
C ILE A 62 21.70 20.89 34.10
N LYS A 63 21.21 21.29 35.29
CA LYS A 63 20.35 20.44 36.14
C LYS A 63 19.06 20.02 35.43
N GLN A 64 18.37 20.97 34.79
CA GLN A 64 17.15 20.67 34.04
C GLN A 64 17.43 19.78 32.82
N THR A 65 18.54 20.01 32.13
CA THR A 65 18.90 19.24 30.93
C THR A 65 19.31 17.82 31.30
N GLN A 66 20.06 17.64 32.40
CA GLN A 66 20.42 16.33 32.92
C GLN A 66 19.19 15.50 33.30
N GLN A 67 18.19 16.09 33.96
CA GLN A 67 16.94 15.40 34.27
C GLN A 67 16.19 14.96 32.99
N ARG A 68 16.11 15.83 31.98
CA ARG A 68 15.50 15.49 30.68
C ARG A 68 16.24 14.37 29.95
N PHE A 69 17.57 14.30 30.06
CA PHE A 69 18.35 13.22 29.48
C PHE A 69 18.06 11.89 30.17
N HIS A 70 17.98 11.86 31.51
CA HIS A 70 17.59 10.65 32.24
C HIS A 70 16.16 10.19 31.87
N ASP A 71 15.20 11.12 31.81
CA ASP A 71 13.81 10.81 31.40
C ASP A 71 13.73 10.33 29.94
N TYR A 72 14.57 10.88 29.05
CA TYR A 72 14.67 10.43 27.66
C TYR A 72 15.23 9.02 27.57
N ASP A 73 16.33 8.73 28.27
CA ASP A 73 16.97 7.42 28.28
C ASP A 73 16.04 6.33 28.83
N ASP A 74 15.28 6.61 29.87
CA ASP A 74 14.35 5.64 30.45
C ASP A 74 13.13 5.39 29.54
N ARG A 75 12.60 6.43 28.89
CA ARG A 75 11.60 6.25 27.83
C ARG A 75 12.15 5.43 26.66
N MET A 76 13.40 5.66 26.29
CA MET A 76 14.07 4.90 25.21
C MET A 76 14.25 3.43 25.58
N LYS A 77 14.64 3.12 26.81
CA LYS A 77 14.72 1.73 27.32
C LYS A 77 13.36 1.04 27.29
N GLU A 78 12.31 1.71 27.77
CA GLU A 78 10.95 1.15 27.78
C GLU A 78 10.42 0.89 26.36
N LYS A 79 10.62 1.85 25.45
CA LYS A 79 10.23 1.67 24.03
C LYS A 79 11.01 0.55 23.35
N ARG A 80 12.31 0.37 23.67
CA ARG A 80 13.11 -0.76 23.17
C ARG A 80 12.58 -2.10 23.69
N LYS A 81 12.19 -2.17 24.97
CA LYS A 81 11.60 -3.38 25.56
C LYS A 81 10.28 -3.76 24.90
N GLN A 82 9.37 -2.79 24.73
CA GLN A 82 8.08 -3.00 24.04
C GLN A 82 8.26 -3.44 22.58
N CYS A 83 9.23 -2.87 21.88
CA CYS A 83 9.55 -3.26 20.51
C CYS A 83 10.04 -4.71 20.44
N LYS A 84 10.95 -5.09 21.34
CA LYS A 84 11.48 -6.46 21.42
C LYS A 84 10.37 -7.48 21.70
N GLU A 85 9.51 -7.21 22.68
CA GLU A 85 8.37 -8.08 23.01
C GLU A 85 7.38 -8.22 21.84
N ARG A 86 7.12 -7.15 21.09
CA ARG A 86 6.27 -7.19 19.90
C ARG A 86 6.90 -8.03 18.79
N CYS A 87 8.19 -7.83 18.50
CA CYS A 87 8.91 -8.61 17.50
C CYS A 87 8.95 -10.10 17.87
N ASP A 88 9.25 -10.45 19.13
CA ASP A 88 9.28 -11.84 19.60
C ASP A 88 7.91 -12.51 19.43
N LYS A 89 6.81 -11.78 19.72
CA LYS A 89 5.44 -12.26 19.52
C LYS A 89 5.10 -12.51 18.05
N GLU A 90 5.50 -11.60 17.16
CA GLU A 90 5.28 -11.75 15.72
C GLU A 90 6.10 -12.91 15.14
N ILE A 91 7.36 -13.06 15.56
CA ILE A 91 8.22 -14.19 15.18
C ILE A 91 7.59 -15.52 15.64
N GLN A 92 7.10 -15.61 16.88
CA GLN A 92 6.41 -16.81 17.35
C GLN A 92 5.16 -17.12 16.53
N LYS A 93 4.39 -16.10 16.14
CA LYS A 93 3.21 -16.26 15.28
C LYS A 93 3.59 -16.79 13.89
N ILE A 94 4.67 -16.29 13.30
CA ILE A 94 5.20 -16.76 12.01
C ILE A 94 5.68 -18.22 12.11
N ILE A 95 6.41 -18.58 13.18
CA ILE A 95 6.87 -19.96 13.41
C ILE A 95 5.68 -20.93 13.57
N LEU A 96 4.67 -20.54 14.35
CA LEU A 96 3.45 -21.33 14.54
C LEU A 96 2.69 -21.51 13.22
N LYS A 97 2.55 -20.44 12.42
CA LYS A 97 1.92 -20.49 11.11
C LYS A 97 2.66 -21.44 10.17
N GLY A 98 3.99 -21.33 10.08
CA GLY A 98 4.80 -22.23 9.26
C GLY A 98 4.74 -23.70 9.70
N LYS A 99 4.62 -23.98 11.00
CA LYS A 99 4.41 -25.36 11.50
C LYS A 99 3.06 -25.93 11.04
N LEU A 100 1.98 -25.15 11.10
CA LEU A 100 0.65 -25.58 10.63
C LEU A 100 0.62 -25.77 9.11
N GLU A 101 1.20 -24.85 8.34
CA GLU A 101 1.31 -24.98 6.88
C GLU A 101 2.08 -26.25 6.49
N LYS A 102 3.18 -26.57 7.17
CA LYS A 102 3.95 -27.80 6.94
C LYS A 102 3.16 -29.06 7.29
N GLN A 103 2.41 -29.05 8.39
CA GLN A 103 1.55 -30.19 8.77
C GLN A 103 0.40 -30.39 7.78
N MET A 104 -0.24 -29.31 7.30
CA MET A 104 -1.29 -29.39 6.28
C MET A 104 -0.75 -29.90 4.94
N ALA A 105 0.43 -29.41 4.51
CA ALA A 105 1.08 -29.89 3.29
C ALA A 105 1.40 -31.39 3.37
N GLN A 106 1.94 -31.85 4.49
CA GLN A 106 2.21 -33.28 4.71
C GLN A 106 0.93 -34.12 4.68
N GLN A 107 -0.14 -33.69 5.37
CA GLN A 107 -1.41 -34.42 5.37
C GLN A 107 -2.03 -34.48 3.97
N LEU A 108 -2.00 -33.37 3.21
CA LEU A 108 -2.46 -33.34 1.82
C LEU A 108 -1.67 -34.32 0.93
N THR A 109 -0.33 -34.38 1.05
CA THR A 109 0.49 -35.32 0.27
C THR A 109 0.25 -36.79 0.63
N THR A 110 -0.12 -37.11 1.87
CA THR A 110 -0.45 -38.49 2.28
C THR A 110 -1.88 -38.92 1.91
N LEU A 111 -2.79 -37.97 1.73
CA LEU A 111 -4.18 -38.23 1.31
C LEU A 111 -4.32 -38.36 -0.22
N ASP A 112 -3.30 -37.95 -0.99
CA ASP A 112 -3.39 -37.88 -2.46
C ASP A 112 -2.19 -38.51 -3.19
N PRO A 113 -2.01 -39.84 -3.17
CA PRO A 113 -1.06 -40.53 -4.03
C PRO A 113 -1.60 -40.87 -5.43
N ASN A 114 -2.85 -40.53 -5.78
CA ASN A 114 -3.54 -41.04 -6.98
C ASN A 114 -4.27 -39.98 -7.81
N ILE A 115 -3.66 -38.82 -8.08
CA ILE A 115 -4.16 -37.94 -9.16
C ILE A 115 -3.01 -37.63 -10.13
N THR A 116 -3.05 -38.33 -11.27
CA THR A 116 -2.23 -38.04 -12.45
C THR A 116 -2.74 -36.79 -13.18
N THR A 117 -1.82 -36.04 -13.79
CA THR A 117 -2.03 -34.76 -14.50
C THR A 117 -2.94 -34.81 -15.74
N GLU A 118 -3.63 -35.93 -16.00
CA GLU A 118 -4.53 -36.08 -17.16
C GLU A 118 -6.02 -35.78 -16.82
N ASP A 119 -6.37 -35.57 -15.55
CA ASP A 119 -7.77 -35.35 -15.11
C ASP A 119 -8.18 -33.88 -14.98
N ILE A 120 -7.38 -32.92 -15.46
CA ILE A 120 -7.73 -31.49 -15.45
C ILE A 120 -8.24 -31.09 -16.84
N PRO A 121 -9.56 -31.01 -17.10
CA PRO A 121 -10.05 -30.50 -18.37
C PRO A 121 -9.80 -28.99 -18.46
N THR A 122 -9.17 -28.58 -19.56
CA THR A 122 -9.01 -27.18 -19.99
C THR A 122 -10.37 -26.54 -20.20
N CYS A 123 -10.89 -25.81 -19.21
CA CYS A 123 -12.17 -25.13 -19.31
C CYS A 123 -12.06 -23.82 -20.10
N ILE A 124 -12.48 -23.90 -21.36
CA ILE A 124 -13.01 -22.80 -22.17
C ILE A 124 -14.18 -22.16 -21.41
N CYS A 125 -14.02 -20.92 -20.96
CA CYS A 125 -15.06 -20.16 -20.27
C CYS A 125 -15.77 -19.23 -21.25
N GLU A 126 -16.88 -19.68 -21.82
CA GLU A 126 -17.94 -18.75 -22.24
C GLU A 126 -19.32 -19.42 -22.11
N LYS A 127 -20.21 -18.75 -21.37
CA LYS A 127 -21.66 -19.01 -21.18
C LYS A 127 -22.18 -20.08 -20.18
N SER A 128 -21.36 -20.86 -19.48
CA SER A 128 -21.86 -21.96 -18.61
C SER A 128 -22.29 -21.58 -17.17
N LEU A 129 -21.96 -20.39 -16.64
CA LEU A 129 -22.11 -20.12 -15.20
C LEU A 129 -23.58 -19.96 -14.73
N ALA A 130 -24.48 -19.42 -15.56
CA ALA A 130 -25.88 -19.24 -15.18
C ALA A 130 -26.66 -20.57 -15.14
N ASP A 131 -26.43 -21.46 -16.11
CA ASP A 131 -27.14 -22.74 -16.23
C ASP A 131 -26.72 -23.77 -15.15
N LYS A 132 -25.45 -23.72 -14.70
CA LYS A 132 -24.96 -24.57 -13.60
C LYS A 132 -25.46 -24.14 -12.22
N THR A 133 -25.66 -22.84 -11.99
CA THR A 133 -26.17 -22.35 -10.70
C THR A 133 -27.62 -22.77 -10.44
N GLU A 134 -28.44 -22.89 -11.49
CA GLU A 134 -29.84 -23.30 -11.36
C GLU A 134 -29.97 -24.82 -11.11
N LYS A 135 -29.13 -25.64 -11.76
CA LYS A 135 -29.08 -27.10 -11.53
C LYS A 135 -28.51 -27.47 -10.15
N PHE A 136 -27.57 -26.69 -9.63
CA PHE A 136 -27.04 -26.85 -8.26
C PHE A 136 -28.10 -26.53 -7.20
N ARG A 137 -28.92 -25.50 -7.42
CA ARG A 137 -30.06 -25.16 -6.55
C ARG A 137 -31.11 -26.26 -6.48
N LEU A 138 -31.38 -26.94 -7.61
CA LEU A 138 -32.32 -28.07 -7.67
C LEU A 138 -31.78 -29.35 -6.99
N ASN A 139 -30.47 -29.57 -6.98
CA ASN A 139 -29.86 -30.73 -6.31
C ASN A 139 -29.65 -30.55 -4.80
N CYS A 140 -29.49 -29.31 -4.32
CA CYS A 140 -29.46 -29.01 -2.87
C CYS A 140 -30.79 -29.31 -2.15
N GLY A 141 -31.92 -29.33 -2.88
CA GLY A 141 -33.22 -29.68 -2.30
C GLY A 141 -33.40 -31.18 -2.02
N LYS A 142 -32.67 -32.06 -2.72
CA LYS A 142 -32.85 -33.53 -2.60
C LYS A 142 -32.03 -34.19 -1.48
N THR A 143 -31.10 -33.47 -0.87
CA THR A 143 -30.17 -33.98 0.17
C THR A 143 -30.48 -33.47 1.58
N MET A 144 -31.62 -32.80 1.78
CA MET A 144 -32.07 -32.29 3.10
C MET A 144 -32.38 -33.37 4.16
N GLY A 145 -32.21 -34.66 3.85
CA GLY A 145 -32.36 -35.77 4.82
C GLY A 145 -31.14 -36.05 5.70
N GLY A 146 -30.01 -35.35 5.52
CA GLY A 146 -28.73 -35.64 6.20
C GLY A 146 -28.12 -34.45 6.96
N VAL A 147 -28.91 -33.67 7.70
CA VAL A 147 -28.49 -32.38 8.30
C VAL A 147 -27.90 -32.53 9.71
N ALA A 148 -26.85 -33.34 9.87
CA ALA A 148 -26.05 -33.26 11.11
C ALA A 148 -24.52 -33.41 10.91
N PRO A 149 -24.01 -34.34 10.07
CA PRO A 149 -22.55 -34.48 9.91
C PRO A 149 -21.97 -33.66 8.75
N GLY A 150 -22.77 -33.34 7.73
CA GLY A 150 -22.26 -32.71 6.49
C GLY A 150 -21.94 -31.22 6.59
N TRP A 151 -22.58 -30.50 7.52
CA TRP A 151 -22.42 -29.05 7.60
C TRP A 151 -21.01 -28.64 8.07
N GLY A 152 -20.37 -29.44 8.94
CA GLY A 152 -19.00 -29.19 9.40
C GLY A 152 -17.92 -29.46 8.33
N LEU A 153 -18.16 -30.41 7.44
CA LEU A 153 -17.24 -30.74 6.34
C LEU A 153 -17.36 -29.74 5.18
N VAL A 154 -18.58 -29.30 4.84
CA VAL A 154 -18.81 -28.32 3.76
C VAL A 154 -18.38 -26.91 4.18
N SER A 155 -18.61 -26.52 5.44
CA SER A 155 -18.15 -25.20 5.93
C SER A 155 -16.62 -25.13 6.05
N GLY A 156 -15.95 -26.21 6.48
CA GLY A 156 -14.49 -26.24 6.63
C GLY A 156 -13.75 -26.29 5.29
N LEU A 157 -14.11 -27.24 4.42
CA LEU A 157 -13.42 -27.44 3.14
C LEU A 157 -13.70 -26.29 2.15
N GLY A 158 -14.94 -25.77 2.14
CA GLY A 158 -15.29 -24.62 1.32
C GLY A 158 -14.57 -23.34 1.76
N TYR A 159 -14.43 -23.12 3.08
CA TYR A 159 -13.71 -21.97 3.60
C TYR A 159 -12.21 -22.05 3.32
N VAL A 160 -11.59 -23.22 3.51
CA VAL A 160 -10.16 -23.42 3.20
C VAL A 160 -9.90 -23.22 1.69
N GLY A 161 -10.73 -23.80 0.83
CA GLY A 161 -10.65 -23.60 -0.61
C GLY A 161 -10.81 -22.14 -1.03
N TRP A 162 -11.77 -21.43 -0.41
CA TRP A 162 -11.97 -20.00 -0.64
C TRP A 162 -10.77 -19.16 -0.20
N THR A 163 -10.21 -19.40 0.98
CA THR A 163 -9.03 -18.66 1.46
C THR A 163 -7.80 -18.88 0.58
N ASN A 164 -7.57 -20.10 0.09
CA ASN A 164 -6.50 -20.38 -0.87
C ASN A 164 -6.75 -19.72 -2.24
N TYR A 165 -8.00 -19.71 -2.71
CA TYR A 165 -8.35 -19.06 -3.97
C TYR A 165 -8.17 -17.54 -3.92
N VAL A 166 -8.63 -16.89 -2.84
CA VAL A 166 -8.51 -15.44 -2.65
C VAL A 166 -7.05 -15.02 -2.54
N THR A 167 -6.23 -15.77 -1.80
CA THR A 167 -4.79 -15.49 -1.68
C THR A 167 -4.04 -15.68 -3.00
N GLN A 168 -4.31 -16.73 -3.76
CA GLN A 168 -3.73 -16.91 -5.10
C GLN A 168 -4.15 -15.80 -6.07
N THR A 169 -5.42 -15.41 -6.04
CA THR A 169 -5.95 -14.32 -6.87
C THR A 169 -5.30 -12.97 -6.50
N ALA A 170 -5.11 -12.71 -5.20
CA ALA A 170 -4.43 -11.53 -4.70
C ALA A 170 -2.98 -11.47 -5.19
N LEU A 171 -2.24 -12.57 -5.07
CA LEU A 171 -0.86 -12.67 -5.59
C LEU A 171 -0.81 -12.43 -7.10
N GLN A 172 -1.68 -13.06 -7.90
CA GLN A 172 -1.68 -12.86 -9.34
C GLN A 172 -1.96 -11.40 -9.72
N LYS A 173 -3.01 -10.79 -9.14
CA LYS A 173 -3.36 -9.39 -9.41
C LYS A 173 -2.27 -8.42 -8.94
N SER A 174 -1.61 -8.70 -7.82
CA SER A 174 -0.50 -7.88 -7.30
C SER A 174 0.68 -7.84 -8.27
N ILE A 175 1.07 -9.00 -8.80
CA ILE A 175 2.16 -9.14 -9.76
C ILE A 175 1.82 -8.41 -11.07
N GLU A 176 0.60 -8.62 -11.58
CA GLU A 176 0.13 -7.93 -12.80
C GLU A 176 0.15 -6.41 -12.63
N ALA A 177 -0.27 -5.90 -11.46
CA ALA A 177 -0.23 -4.48 -11.14
C ALA A 177 1.21 -3.93 -11.03
N GLY A 178 2.10 -4.65 -10.33
CA GLY A 178 3.50 -4.26 -10.18
C GLY A 178 4.24 -4.23 -11.53
N VAL A 179 4.08 -5.27 -12.35
CA VAL A 179 4.65 -5.33 -13.71
C VAL A 179 4.11 -4.21 -14.58
N LYS A 180 2.79 -3.98 -14.58
CA LYS A 180 2.17 -2.90 -15.35
C LYS A 180 2.72 -1.53 -14.94
N TYR A 181 2.84 -1.28 -13.64
CA TYR A 181 3.38 -0.01 -13.13
C TYR A 181 4.85 0.17 -13.52
N GLY A 182 5.66 -0.88 -13.37
CA GLY A 182 7.07 -0.88 -13.78
C GLY A 182 7.26 -0.54 -15.28
N ILE A 183 6.45 -1.14 -16.16
CA ILE A 183 6.46 -0.84 -17.61
C ILE A 183 6.05 0.60 -17.88
N GLN A 184 5.01 1.08 -17.20
CA GLN A 184 4.52 2.45 -17.37
C GLN A 184 5.59 3.47 -16.95
N CYS A 185 6.23 3.28 -15.80
CA CYS A 185 7.29 4.18 -15.34
C CYS A 185 8.53 4.21 -16.24
N LEU A 186 8.88 3.08 -16.87
CA LEU A 186 9.92 3.07 -17.90
C LEU A 186 9.48 3.84 -19.14
N THR A 187 8.24 3.68 -19.57
CA THR A 187 7.67 4.41 -20.71
C THR A 187 7.71 5.93 -20.46
N ASP A 188 7.42 6.34 -19.23
CA ASP A 188 7.44 7.74 -18.78
C ASP A 188 8.85 8.26 -18.44
N PHE A 189 9.89 7.42 -18.59
CA PHE A 189 11.27 7.82 -18.34
C PHE A 189 11.70 8.88 -19.37
N PRO A 190 12.39 9.97 -18.97
CA PRO A 190 12.61 11.12 -19.83
C PRO A 190 13.33 10.76 -21.12
N GLY A 191 12.62 10.94 -22.23
CA GLY A 191 13.14 10.68 -23.57
C GLY A 191 13.42 9.21 -23.89
N LEU A 192 12.97 8.25 -23.06
CA LEU A 192 13.17 6.82 -23.31
C LEU A 192 12.20 6.30 -24.38
N TYR A 193 10.95 6.73 -24.32
CA TYR A 193 9.89 6.32 -25.25
C TYR A 193 10.25 6.48 -26.76
N PRO A 194 10.89 7.57 -27.20
CA PRO A 194 11.33 7.70 -28.60
C PRO A 194 12.48 6.76 -29.01
N LEU A 195 13.19 6.16 -28.05
CA LEU A 195 14.36 5.32 -28.30
C LEU A 195 14.06 3.82 -28.30
N ILE A 196 13.02 3.41 -27.56
CA ILE A 196 12.63 2.02 -27.37
C ILE A 196 11.14 1.91 -27.56
N ASN A 197 10.72 0.98 -28.41
CA ASN A 197 9.30 0.72 -28.62
C ASN A 197 8.66 0.13 -27.36
N PHE A 198 7.39 0.46 -27.11
CA PHE A 198 6.64 -0.07 -25.97
C PHE A 198 6.65 -1.61 -25.90
N SER A 199 6.62 -2.30 -27.06
CA SER A 199 6.70 -3.76 -27.14
C SER A 199 8.00 -4.33 -26.55
N GLU A 200 9.12 -3.63 -26.76
CA GLU A 200 10.42 -4.03 -26.24
C GLU A 200 10.49 -3.78 -24.72
N ILE A 201 10.01 -2.62 -24.24
CA ILE A 201 9.89 -2.33 -22.80
C ILE A 201 9.04 -3.39 -22.09
N LYS A 202 7.92 -3.80 -22.70
CA LYS A 202 7.02 -4.83 -22.16
C LYS A 202 7.71 -6.18 -21.96
N ASN A 203 8.68 -6.54 -22.81
CA ASN A 203 9.40 -7.80 -22.69
C ASN A 203 10.54 -7.76 -21.66
N LEU A 204 11.01 -6.57 -21.29
CA LEU A 204 12.10 -6.38 -20.34
C LEU A 204 11.65 -6.55 -18.88
N ILE A 205 10.40 -6.17 -18.57
CA ILE A 205 9.82 -6.28 -17.23
C ILE A 205 8.82 -7.44 -17.17
N ASN A 206 8.96 -8.30 -16.17
CA ASN A 206 8.17 -9.51 -15.99
C ASN A 206 7.92 -9.80 -14.50
N PRO A 207 7.07 -10.79 -14.18
CA PRO A 207 6.75 -11.17 -12.80
C PRO A 207 7.94 -11.46 -11.89
N ALA A 208 9.09 -11.84 -12.43
CA ALA A 208 10.26 -12.23 -11.66
C ALA A 208 11.23 -11.06 -11.39
N ASN A 209 11.05 -9.90 -12.02
CA ASN A 209 12.06 -8.84 -11.99
C ASN A 209 11.53 -7.41 -11.77
N TYR A 210 10.21 -7.23 -11.68
CA TYR A 210 9.56 -5.91 -11.58
C TYR A 210 9.87 -5.16 -10.27
N ASP A 211 10.27 -5.86 -9.22
CA ASP A 211 10.65 -5.33 -7.91
C ASP A 211 12.18 -5.19 -7.73
N ILE A 212 12.96 -5.58 -8.74
CA ILE A 212 14.42 -5.59 -8.69
C ILE A 212 14.96 -4.28 -9.30
N GLY A 213 15.43 -3.36 -8.47
CA GLY A 213 16.01 -2.08 -8.91
C GLY A 213 17.14 -2.22 -9.94
N MET A 214 18.00 -3.23 -9.78
CA MET A 214 19.10 -3.50 -10.71
C MET A 214 18.64 -3.82 -12.14
N THR A 215 17.44 -4.39 -12.30
CA THR A 215 16.86 -4.65 -13.62
C THR A 215 16.67 -3.34 -14.39
N TYR A 216 16.04 -2.35 -13.76
CA TYR A 216 15.81 -1.02 -14.35
C TYR A 216 17.12 -0.29 -14.63
N VAL A 217 18.08 -0.35 -13.70
CA VAL A 217 19.42 0.22 -13.88
C VAL A 217 20.09 -0.36 -15.13
N ASN A 218 20.07 -1.69 -15.27
CA ASN A 218 20.69 -2.37 -16.39
C ASN A 218 20.00 -2.01 -17.72
N ILE A 219 18.67 -1.95 -17.75
CA ILE A 219 17.92 -1.53 -18.95
C ILE A 219 18.37 -0.13 -19.39
N ILE A 220 18.35 0.84 -18.48
CA ILE A 220 18.68 2.23 -18.81
C ILE A 220 20.14 2.37 -19.24
N LYS A 221 21.06 1.65 -18.58
CA LYS A 221 22.48 1.64 -18.94
C LYS A 221 22.73 1.02 -20.32
N GLN A 222 22.04 -0.06 -20.66
CA GLN A 222 22.14 -0.66 -21.99
C GLN A 222 21.67 0.31 -23.08
N VAL A 223 20.64 1.10 -22.80
CA VAL A 223 20.11 2.08 -23.74
C VAL A 223 21.06 3.26 -23.88
N GLU A 224 21.68 3.72 -22.80
CA GLU A 224 22.75 4.73 -22.85
C GLU A 224 23.88 4.26 -23.77
N ILE A 225 24.39 3.04 -23.56
CA ILE A 225 25.52 2.50 -24.32
C ILE A 225 25.16 2.31 -25.81
N THR A 226 23.95 1.83 -26.12
CA THR A 226 23.57 1.46 -27.49
C THR A 226 23.00 2.63 -28.30
N LYS A 227 22.34 3.60 -27.66
CA LYS A 227 21.60 4.68 -28.35
C LYS A 227 22.24 6.06 -28.22
N CYS A 228 23.22 6.25 -27.32
CA CYS A 228 23.88 7.55 -27.10
C CYS A 228 25.31 7.61 -27.63
N VAL A 229 25.62 6.91 -28.74
CA VAL A 229 26.94 6.90 -29.37
C VAL A 229 27.05 8.05 -30.40
N ASP A 230 28.10 8.85 -30.25
CA ASP A 230 28.57 9.98 -31.08
C ASP A 230 27.95 11.39 -30.90
N GLN A 231 28.86 12.36 -30.74
CA GLN A 231 28.63 13.80 -30.45
C GLN A 231 27.95 14.61 -31.57
N VAL A 232 27.61 14.02 -32.72
CA VAL A 232 27.19 14.78 -33.92
C VAL A 232 25.66 14.76 -34.16
N ALA A 233 24.92 13.85 -33.53
CA ALA A 233 23.46 13.93 -33.55
C ALA A 233 23.00 14.76 -32.35
N LYS A 234 22.30 15.88 -32.60
CA LYS A 234 21.56 16.63 -31.57
C LYS A 234 20.79 15.64 -30.70
N THR A 235 21.27 15.47 -29.48
CA THR A 235 21.19 14.24 -28.70
C THR A 235 19.74 13.94 -28.32
N PRO A 236 19.26 12.68 -28.40
CA PRO A 236 17.95 12.31 -27.89
C PRO A 236 17.75 12.83 -26.46
N LEU A 237 16.53 13.23 -26.12
CA LEU A 237 16.22 13.87 -24.84
C LEU A 237 16.66 13.01 -23.64
N PHE A 238 16.64 11.69 -23.81
CA PHE A 238 17.21 10.71 -22.89
C PHE A 238 18.72 10.84 -22.70
N CYS A 239 19.50 10.88 -23.78
CA CYS A 239 20.96 10.99 -23.70
C CYS A 239 21.39 12.30 -23.05
N HIS A 240 20.68 13.39 -23.32
CA HIS A 240 20.90 14.66 -22.62
C HIS A 240 20.53 14.57 -21.13
N TYR A 241 19.42 13.92 -20.80
CA TYR A 241 18.99 13.72 -19.40
C TYR A 241 19.98 12.87 -18.61
N VAL A 242 20.40 11.72 -19.16
CA VAL A 242 21.34 10.78 -18.54
C VAL A 242 22.72 11.41 -18.38
N SER A 243 23.23 12.15 -19.37
CA SER A 243 24.54 12.81 -19.26
C SER A 243 24.55 13.93 -18.21
N ARG A 244 23.47 14.72 -18.10
CA ARG A 244 23.37 15.81 -17.11
C ARG A 244 23.08 15.31 -15.69
N SER A 245 22.29 14.25 -15.56
CA SER A 245 21.77 13.77 -14.25
C SER A 245 22.16 12.32 -14.01
N ARG A 246 23.44 11.98 -14.21
CA ARG A 246 23.89 10.58 -14.32
C ARG A 246 23.53 9.72 -13.12
N GLU A 247 23.81 10.19 -11.91
CA GLU A 247 23.52 9.46 -10.67
C GLU A 247 22.00 9.23 -10.50
N ILE A 248 21.21 10.29 -10.70
CA ILE A 248 19.75 10.24 -10.61
C ILE A 248 19.16 9.30 -11.67
N ALA A 249 19.66 9.37 -12.91
CA ALA A 249 19.13 8.62 -14.05
C ALA A 249 19.52 7.14 -14.03
N LEU A 250 20.72 6.82 -13.53
CA LEU A 250 21.28 5.45 -13.55
C LEU A 250 21.21 4.73 -12.19
N SER A 251 20.86 5.42 -11.10
CA SER A 251 20.78 4.80 -9.77
C SER A 251 19.47 5.10 -9.06
N ASP A 252 19.20 6.37 -8.74
CA ASP A 252 18.08 6.74 -7.86
C ASP A 252 16.74 6.44 -8.51
N ARG A 253 16.51 6.97 -9.71
CA ARG A 253 15.23 6.86 -10.39
C ARG A 253 14.89 5.40 -10.76
N PRO A 254 15.79 4.59 -11.33
CA PRO A 254 15.54 3.17 -11.54
C PRO A 254 15.19 2.41 -10.24
N ALA A 255 15.87 2.73 -9.14
CA ALA A 255 15.60 2.11 -7.84
C ALA A 255 14.24 2.53 -7.27
N VAL A 256 13.85 3.79 -7.45
CA VAL A 256 12.51 4.29 -7.07
C VAL A 256 11.43 3.61 -7.91
N ILE A 257 11.63 3.43 -9.21
CA ILE A 257 10.66 2.74 -10.07
C ILE A 257 10.38 1.32 -9.56
N ALA A 258 11.42 0.56 -9.21
CA ALA A 258 11.25 -0.78 -8.65
C ALA A 258 10.53 -0.77 -7.29
N LYS A 259 10.86 0.18 -6.41
CA LYS A 259 10.19 0.34 -5.12
C LYS A 259 8.72 0.69 -5.28
N ASP A 260 8.39 1.60 -6.19
CA ASP A 260 7.02 2.01 -6.46
C ASP A 260 6.24 0.88 -7.12
N ALA A 261 6.85 0.10 -8.01
CA ALA A 261 6.25 -1.10 -8.58
C ALA A 261 5.95 -2.16 -7.51
N ALA A 262 6.88 -2.41 -6.58
CA ALA A 262 6.66 -3.29 -5.43
C ALA A 262 5.57 -2.76 -4.49
N TYR A 263 5.54 -1.44 -4.26
CA TYR A 263 4.50 -0.79 -3.46
C TYR A 263 3.11 -0.92 -4.09
N MET A 264 3.01 -0.73 -5.41
CA MET A 264 1.77 -0.92 -6.15
C MET A 264 1.28 -2.36 -6.14
N ALA A 265 2.19 -3.33 -6.22
CA ALA A 265 1.85 -4.74 -6.03
C ALA A 265 1.25 -4.97 -4.64
N LYS A 266 1.92 -4.47 -3.59
CA LYS A 266 1.45 -4.60 -2.21
C LYS A 266 0.08 -3.97 -1.96
N ILE A 267 -0.15 -2.74 -2.42
CA ILE A 267 -1.46 -2.09 -2.30
C ILE A 267 -2.55 -2.92 -2.99
N THR A 268 -2.25 -3.44 -4.17
CA THR A 268 -3.21 -4.23 -4.94
C THR A 268 -3.53 -5.54 -4.22
N GLU A 269 -2.51 -6.19 -3.64
CA GLU A 269 -2.69 -7.39 -2.82
C GLU A 269 -3.60 -7.11 -1.62
N GLU A 270 -3.28 -6.06 -0.85
CA GLU A 270 -4.07 -5.64 0.32
C GLU A 270 -5.53 -5.32 -0.06
N GLY A 271 -5.75 -4.61 -1.16
CA GLY A 271 -7.08 -4.29 -1.65
C GLY A 271 -7.91 -5.52 -2.05
N VAL A 272 -7.30 -6.51 -2.71
CA VAL A 272 -7.99 -7.76 -3.09
C VAL A 272 -8.31 -8.61 -1.84
N LEU A 273 -7.40 -8.64 -0.87
CA LEU A 273 -7.63 -9.35 0.40
C LEU A 273 -8.75 -8.68 1.23
N GLU A 274 -8.80 -7.36 1.26
CA GLU A 274 -9.86 -6.60 1.93
C GLU A 274 -11.24 -6.83 1.27
N GLU A 275 -11.29 -6.79 -0.06
CA GLU A 275 -12.50 -7.12 -0.82
C GLU A 275 -12.97 -8.56 -0.49
N GLY A 276 -12.05 -9.53 -0.47
CA GLY A 276 -12.34 -10.90 -0.05
C GLY A 276 -12.84 -11.04 1.39
N ALA A 277 -12.26 -10.30 2.33
CA ALA A 277 -12.67 -10.27 3.73
C ALA A 277 -14.07 -9.66 3.91
N SER A 278 -14.37 -8.59 3.16
CA SER A 278 -15.69 -7.95 3.17
C SER A 278 -16.80 -8.91 2.66
N ALA A 279 -16.53 -9.63 1.57
CA ALA A 279 -17.44 -10.62 1.01
C ALA A 279 -17.71 -11.77 1.99
N THR A 280 -16.66 -12.25 2.66
CA THR A 280 -16.76 -13.32 3.66
C THR A 280 -17.54 -12.85 4.89
N SER A 281 -17.30 -11.63 5.36
CA SER A 281 -18.04 -11.04 6.48
C SER A 281 -19.53 -10.91 6.17
N SER A 282 -19.88 -10.42 4.96
CA SER A 282 -21.26 -10.34 4.49
C SER A 282 -21.95 -11.72 4.52
N LEU A 283 -21.29 -12.77 4.00
CA LEU A 283 -21.81 -14.13 4.05
C LEU A 283 -22.05 -14.62 5.49
N THR A 284 -21.12 -14.38 6.42
CA THR A 284 -21.31 -14.77 7.83
C THR A 284 -22.49 -14.04 8.48
N THR A 285 -22.69 -12.75 8.20
CA THR A 285 -23.84 -12.00 8.73
C THR A 285 -25.16 -12.54 8.19
N ALA A 286 -25.23 -12.89 6.90
CA ALA A 286 -26.42 -13.50 6.31
C ALA A 286 -26.74 -14.87 6.94
N ILE A 287 -25.71 -15.68 7.19
CA ILE A 287 -25.85 -16.98 7.85
C ILE A 287 -26.37 -16.80 9.30
N ILE A 288 -25.78 -15.89 10.07
CA ILE A 288 -26.21 -15.60 11.45
C ILE A 288 -27.67 -15.12 11.47
N ALA A 289 -28.04 -14.22 10.57
CA ALA A 289 -29.42 -13.74 10.45
C ALA A 289 -30.40 -14.89 10.13
N SER A 290 -30.03 -15.80 9.23
CA SER A 290 -30.84 -16.98 8.91
C SER A 290 -31.01 -17.93 10.11
N ILE A 291 -29.95 -18.14 10.91
CA ILE A 291 -30.01 -18.99 12.12
C ILE A 291 -30.95 -18.35 13.16
N ILE A 292 -30.82 -17.06 13.40
CA ILE A 292 -31.69 -16.32 14.34
C ILE A 292 -33.16 -16.44 13.90
N ALA A 293 -33.46 -16.29 12.61
CA ALA A 293 -34.82 -16.43 12.09
C ALA A 293 -35.41 -17.83 12.35
N ILE A 294 -34.64 -18.90 12.14
CA ILE A 294 -35.08 -20.27 12.41
C ILE A 294 -35.38 -20.47 13.91
N VAL A 295 -34.50 -19.98 14.80
CA VAL A 295 -34.69 -20.08 16.25
C VAL A 295 -35.96 -19.35 16.71
N VAL A 296 -36.25 -18.18 16.14
CA VAL A 296 -37.48 -17.42 16.43
C VAL A 296 -38.72 -18.19 15.98
N ILE A 297 -38.72 -18.80 14.80
CA ILE A 297 -39.83 -19.63 14.31
C ILE A 297 -40.08 -20.82 15.26
N ILE A 298 -39.02 -21.53 15.68
CA ILE A 298 -39.13 -22.65 16.61
C ILE A 298 -39.71 -22.19 17.95
N LEU A 299 -39.24 -21.06 18.49
CA LEU A 299 -39.77 -20.49 19.74
C LEU A 299 -41.26 -20.17 19.64
N VAL A 300 -41.70 -19.56 18.54
CA VAL A 300 -43.13 -19.26 18.31
C VAL A 300 -43.94 -20.56 18.24
N MET A 301 -43.46 -21.58 17.53
CA MET A 301 -44.12 -22.89 17.47
C MET A 301 -44.24 -23.55 18.85
N VAL A 302 -43.19 -23.46 19.68
CA VAL A 302 -43.21 -23.99 21.06
C VAL A 302 -44.21 -23.24 21.94
N ILE A 303 -44.27 -21.90 21.85
CA ILE A 303 -45.24 -21.09 22.61
C ILE A 303 -46.67 -21.47 22.21
N ILE A 304 -46.97 -21.54 20.91
CA ILE A 304 -48.29 -21.94 20.40
C ILE A 304 -48.63 -23.35 20.89
N TYR A 305 -47.68 -24.29 20.80
CA TYR A 305 -47.86 -25.66 21.29
C TYR A 305 -48.18 -25.70 22.79
N LEU A 306 -47.47 -24.93 23.62
CA LEU A 306 -47.72 -24.85 25.06
C LEU A 306 -49.09 -24.26 25.38
N ILE A 307 -49.54 -23.22 24.65
CA ILE A 307 -50.88 -22.65 24.80
C ILE A 307 -51.96 -23.67 24.41
N LEU A 308 -51.78 -24.37 23.29
CA LEU A 308 -52.71 -25.40 22.83
C LEU A 308 -52.77 -26.59 23.80
N ARG A 309 -51.63 -26.98 24.37
CA ARG A 309 -51.55 -28.05 25.37
C ARG A 309 -52.18 -27.64 26.70
N TYR A 310 -52.01 -26.39 27.15
CA TYR A 310 -52.62 -25.90 28.38
C TYR A 310 -54.16 -25.79 28.27
N ARG A 311 -54.67 -25.57 27.05
CA ARG A 311 -56.12 -25.52 26.78
C ARG A 311 -56.79 -26.89 26.65
N ARG A 312 -56.02 -27.98 26.52
CA ARG A 312 -56.52 -29.36 26.47
C ARG A 312 -56.54 -29.97 27.86
#